data_AF-A0A1G2Y9F0-F1
#
_entry.id   AF-A0A1G2Y9F0-F1
#
_cell.length_a   1.000
_cell.length_b   1.000
_cell.length_c   1.000
_cell.angle_alpha   90.00
_cell.angle_beta   90.00
_cell.angle_gamma   90.00
#
_symmetry.space_group_name_H-M   'P 1'
#
loop_
_entity.id
_entity.type
_entity.pdbx_description
1 polymer ?
#
loop_
_entity_poly.entity_id
_entity_poly.type
_entity_poly.pdbx_seq_one_letter_code
_entity_poly.pdbx_strand_id
1 'polypeptide(L)'
;RGDLEATYDANIDKVYNATLKSMGELELTPTQKQKDALTALVVARTSADKKVTIKLTRVGESLTKITIRIGVFGDEVLSRAIFERIKGNL
;
A
#
# COMPACT_ATOMS: atom_id res chain seq x y z
N ARG A 1 5.43 15.30 4.83
CA ARG A 1 3.97 15.46 4.91
C ARG A 1 3.44 15.31 3.49
N GLY A 2 2.67 14.27 3.22
CA GLY A 2 2.33 13.81 1.85
C GLY A 2 2.23 12.28 1.73
N ASP A 3 2.76 11.58 2.74
CA ASP A 3 2.61 10.14 2.90
C ASP A 3 1.48 9.86 3.89
N LEU A 4 0.61 8.90 3.56
CA LEU A 4 -0.38 8.35 4.49
C LEU A 4 0.28 7.20 5.25
N GLU A 5 0.26 7.25 6.57
CA GLU A 5 0.75 6.18 7.43
C GLU A 5 -0.38 5.62 8.30
N ALA A 6 -0.45 4.30 8.40
CA ALA A 6 -1.39 3.62 9.27
C ALA A 6 -0.82 2.28 9.75
N THR A 7 -1.44 1.69 10.76
CA THR A 7 -1.11 0.35 11.24
C THR A 7 -2.35 -0.52 11.15
N TYR A 8 -2.22 -1.69 10.56
CA TYR A 8 -3.26 -2.72 10.53
C TYR A 8 -2.96 -3.80 11.56
N ASP A 9 -4.02 -4.27 12.23
CA ASP A 9 -3.99 -5.48 13.06
C ASP A 9 -4.14 -6.74 12.19
N ALA A 10 -3.17 -6.90 11.30
CA ALA A 10 -2.99 -8.07 10.46
C ALA A 10 -1.50 -8.30 10.20
N ASN A 11 -1.12 -9.57 10.04
CA ASN A 11 0.24 -9.93 9.64
C ASN A 11 0.57 -9.41 8.23
N ILE A 12 1.87 -9.33 7.92
CA ILE A 12 2.35 -8.73 6.68
C ILE A 12 1.87 -9.46 5.43
N ASP A 13 1.68 -10.79 5.51
CA ASP A 13 1.19 -11.59 4.38
C ASP A 13 -0.24 -11.22 4.01
N LYS A 14 -1.11 -11.09 5.01
CA LYS A 14 -2.50 -10.71 4.84
C LYS A 14 -2.61 -9.29 4.29
N VAL A 15 -1.85 -8.35 4.84
CA VAL A 15 -1.83 -6.95 4.36
C VAL A 15 -1.27 -6.85 2.94
N TYR A 16 -0.24 -7.62 2.61
CA TYR A 16 0.32 -7.66 1.26
C TYR A 16 -0.69 -8.18 0.23
N ASN A 17 -1.39 -9.27 0.53
CA ASN A 17 -2.41 -9.82 -0.37
C ASN A 17 -3.58 -8.85 -0.54
N ALA A 18 -4.06 -8.24 0.54
CA ALA A 18 -5.08 -7.18 0.49
C ALA A 18 -4.62 -5.98 -0.35
N THR A 19 -3.34 -5.62 -0.27
CA THR A 19 -2.72 -4.57 -1.09
C THR A 19 -2.77 -4.93 -2.57
N LEU A 20 -2.34 -6.13 -2.95
CA LEU A 20 -2.39 -6.56 -4.36
C LEU A 20 -3.81 -6.63 -4.90
N LYS A 21 -4.77 -7.09 -4.08
CA LYS A 21 -6.18 -7.12 -4.46
C LYS A 21 -6.75 -5.72 -4.66
N SER A 22 -6.48 -4.79 -3.74
CA SER A 22 -6.89 -3.40 -3.87
C SER A 22 -6.32 -2.72 -5.11
N MET A 23 -5.08 -3.05 -5.48
CA MET A 23 -4.44 -2.55 -6.69
C MET A 23 -5.20 -3.00 -7.94
N GLY A 24 -5.55 -4.29 -8.03
CA GLY A 24 -6.37 -4.82 -9.12
C GLY A 24 -7.75 -4.18 -9.20
N GLU A 25 -8.43 -4.00 -8.06
CA GLU A 25 -9.75 -3.35 -7.99
C GLU A 25 -9.73 -1.86 -8.37
N LEU A 26 -8.58 -1.21 -8.25
CA LEU A 26 -8.35 0.17 -8.67
C LEU A 26 -7.71 0.26 -10.07
N GLU A 27 -7.60 -0.88 -10.78
CA GLU A 27 -6.95 -0.99 -12.09
C GLU A 27 -5.50 -0.49 -12.11
N LEU A 28 -4.85 -0.45 -10.93
CA LEU A 28 -3.46 -0.09 -10.76
C LEU A 28 -2.61 -1.35 -10.93
N THR A 29 -1.88 -1.43 -12.04
CA THR A 29 -0.98 -2.56 -12.29
C THR A 29 0.35 -2.33 -11.56
N PRO A 30 0.77 -3.23 -10.64
CA PRO A 30 2.06 -3.09 -9.99
C PRO A 30 3.22 -3.26 -10.97
N THR A 31 4.07 -2.25 -11.08
CA THR A 31 5.31 -2.27 -11.85
C THR A 31 6.47 -2.88 -11.07
N GLN A 32 6.37 -2.91 -9.74
CA GLN A 32 7.36 -3.54 -8.86
C GLN A 32 6.64 -4.19 -7.68
N LYS A 33 7.04 -5.44 -7.38
CA LYS A 33 6.59 -6.20 -6.22
C LYS A 33 7.80 -6.83 -5.57
N GLN A 34 8.10 -6.44 -4.34
CA GLN A 34 9.16 -7.02 -3.52
C GLN A 34 8.59 -7.33 -2.15
N LYS A 35 8.97 -8.46 -1.58
CA LYS A 35 8.53 -8.88 -0.26
C LYS A 35 9.55 -9.83 0.34
N ASP A 36 9.82 -9.61 1.61
CA ASP A 36 10.52 -10.52 2.51
C ASP A 36 9.70 -10.74 3.79
N ALA A 37 10.29 -11.35 4.81
CA ALA A 37 9.60 -11.67 6.06
C ALA A 37 9.25 -10.44 6.94
N LEU A 38 9.94 -9.31 6.73
CA LEU A 38 9.83 -8.10 7.56
C LEU A 38 9.22 -6.93 6.81
N THR A 39 9.42 -6.85 5.50
CA THR A 39 9.01 -5.74 4.66
C THR A 39 8.43 -6.17 3.34
N ALA A 40 7.57 -5.31 2.78
CA ALA A 40 7.14 -5.43 1.40
C ALA A 40 7.08 -4.05 0.73
N LEU A 41 7.35 -4.02 -0.56
CA LEU A 41 7.28 -2.85 -1.41
C LEU A 41 6.45 -3.17 -2.66
N VAL A 42 5.38 -2.40 -2.84
CA VAL A 42 4.55 -2.44 -4.05
C VAL A 42 4.61 -1.06 -4.69
N VAL A 43 4.98 -1.02 -5.96
CA VAL A 43 5.01 0.22 -6.75
C VAL A 43 4.11 0.05 -7.96
N ALA A 44 3.30 1.07 -8.24
CA ALA A 44 2.48 1.17 -9.43
C ALA A 44 2.56 2.58 -10.02
N ARG A 45 2.01 2.75 -11.22
CA ARG A 45 1.78 4.08 -11.82
C ARG A 45 0.31 4.25 -12.14
N THR A 46 -0.19 5.45 -11.90
CA THR A 46 -1.54 5.87 -12.31
C THR A 46 -1.56 6.27 -13.79
N SER A 47 -2.76 6.42 -14.36
CA SER A 47 -2.96 6.96 -15.71
C SER A 47 -2.42 8.39 -15.89
N ALA A 48 -2.33 9.16 -14.80
CA ALA A 48 -1.75 10.50 -14.77
C ALA A 48 -0.22 10.49 -14.54
N ASP A 49 0.44 9.35 -14.76
CA ASP A 49 1.88 9.08 -14.55
C ASP A 49 2.38 9.35 -13.11
N LYS A 50 1.47 9.44 -12.13
CA LYS A 50 1.87 9.53 -10.72
C LYS A 50 2.34 8.17 -10.22
N LYS A 51 3.54 8.14 -9.63
CA LYS A 51 4.09 6.96 -8.95
C LYS A 51 3.37 6.72 -7.63
N VAL A 52 2.76 5.55 -7.47
CA VAL A 52 2.20 5.05 -6.22
C VAL A 52 3.23 4.14 -5.57
N THR A 53 3.62 4.44 -4.33
CA THR A 53 4.54 3.61 -3.55
C THR A 53 3.87 3.19 -2.26
N ILE A 54 3.74 1.88 -2.06
CA ILE A 54 3.20 1.30 -0.84
C ILE A 54 4.29 0.47 -0.19
N LYS A 55 4.66 0.85 1.04
CA LYS A 55 5.60 0.12 1.87
C LYS A 55 4.85 -0.52 3.03
N LEU A 56 5.09 -1.79 3.25
CA LEU A 56 4.62 -2.54 4.41
C LEU A 56 5.82 -2.89 5.28
N THR A 57 5.67 -2.72 6.59
CA THR A 57 6.69 -3.07 7.59
C THR A 57 6.01 -3.82 8.72
N ARG A 58 6.47 -5.04 9.01
CA ARG A 58 6.05 -5.81 10.19
C ARG A 58 6.56 -5.09 11.43
N VAL A 59 5.64 -4.67 12.30
CA VAL A 59 5.97 -3.99 13.57
C VAL A 59 5.59 -4.82 14.80
N GLY A 60 4.93 -5.96 14.59
CA GLY A 60 4.60 -6.95 15.61
C GLY A 60 4.18 -8.27 14.97
N GLU A 61 3.75 -9.24 15.78
CA GLU A 61 3.41 -10.57 15.26
C GLU A 61 2.20 -10.55 14.32
N SER A 62 1.17 -9.79 14.71
CA SER A 62 -0.05 -9.51 13.96
C SER A 62 -0.16 -8.04 13.55
N LEU A 63 0.90 -7.24 13.66
CA LEU A 63 0.84 -5.80 13.38
C LEU A 63 1.71 -5.43 12.20
N THR A 64 1.12 -4.74 11.23
CA THR A 64 1.82 -4.26 10.03
C THR A 64 1.57 -2.78 9.82
N LYS A 65 2.65 -2.00 9.81
CA LYS A 65 2.62 -0.59 9.42
C LYS A 65 2.60 -0.49 7.90
N ILE A 66 1.72 0.35 7.37
CA ILE A 66 1.65 0.72 5.95
C ILE A 66 2.02 2.19 5.79
N THR A 67 2.79 2.47 4.74
CA THR A 67 3.08 3.83 4.27
C THR A 67 2.70 3.91 2.79
N ILE A 68 1.81 4.84 2.43
CA ILE A 68 1.36 5.09 1.07
C ILE A 68 1.82 6.47 0.64
N ARG A 69 2.58 6.54 -0.45
CA ARG A 69 3.05 7.80 -1.05
C ARG A 69 2.64 7.88 -2.51
N ILE A 70 2.11 9.03 -2.91
CA ILE A 70 1.72 9.31 -4.29
C ILE A 70 2.56 10.48 -4.83
N GLY A 71 3.39 10.19 -5.84
CA GLY A 71 4.27 11.18 -6.46
C GLY A 71 5.24 11.85 -5.48
N VAL A 72 5.67 13.06 -5.85
CA VAL A 72 6.61 13.86 -5.03
C VAL A 72 5.88 14.61 -3.92
N PHE A 73 4.72 15.21 -4.26
CA PHE A 73 3.97 16.11 -3.39
C PHE A 73 2.94 15.43 -2.47
N GLY A 74 2.56 14.18 -2.76
CA GLY A 74 1.44 13.51 -2.09
C GLY A 74 0.11 13.74 -2.80
N ASP A 75 -0.82 12.80 -2.63
CA ASP A 75 -2.19 12.86 -3.13
C ASP A 75 -3.10 12.23 -2.08
N GLU A 76 -3.71 13.06 -1.24
CA GLU A 76 -4.47 12.60 -0.08
C GLU A 76 -5.71 11.81 -0.50
N VAL A 77 -6.40 12.25 -1.56
CA VAL A 77 -7.60 11.57 -2.07
C VAL A 77 -7.25 10.16 -2.54
N LEU A 78 -6.21 10.01 -3.38
CA LEU A 78 -5.83 8.70 -3.89
C LEU A 78 -5.24 7.81 -2.80
N SER A 79 -4.39 8.34 -1.92
CA SER A 79 -3.82 7.57 -0.81
C SER A 79 -4.92 7.06 0.13
N ARG A 80 -5.93 7.88 0.43
CA ARG A 80 -7.10 7.49 1.23
C ARG A 80 -7.94 6.43 0.53
N ALA A 81 -8.18 6.56 -0.77
CA ALA A 81 -8.94 5.57 -1.54
C ALA A 81 -8.25 4.19 -1.53
N ILE A 82 -6.94 4.16 -1.72
CA ILE A 82 -6.12 2.94 -1.62
C ILE A 82 -6.20 2.39 -0.19
N PHE A 83 -6.01 3.24 0.83
CA PHE A 83 -6.08 2.83 2.23
C PHE A 83 -7.40 2.14 2.57
N GLU A 84 -8.55 2.77 2.27
CA GLU A 84 -9.87 2.19 2.56
C GLU A 84 -10.07 0.87 1.79
N ARG A 85 -9.54 0.76 0.57
CA ARG A 85 -9.66 -0.48 -0.20
C ARG A 85 -8.81 -1.62 0.32
N ILE A 86 -7.62 -1.32 0.82
CA ILE A 86 -6.80 -2.31 1.52
C ILE A 86 -7.54 -2.77 2.77
N LYS A 87 -8.05 -1.82 3.57
CA LYS A 87 -8.80 -2.10 4.80
C LYS A 87 -10.01 -3.00 4.54
N GLY A 88 -10.76 -2.77 3.46
CA GLY A 88 -11.91 -3.61 3.09
C GLY A 88 -11.55 -5.01 2.59
N ASN A 89 -10.27 -5.27 2.29
CA ASN A 89 -9.75 -6.57 1.85
C ASN A 89 -8.98 -7.33 2.95
N LEU A 90 -8.94 -6.80 4.17
CA LEU A 90 -8.45 -7.47 5.38
C LEU A 90 -9.58 -8.24 6.07
#